data_AF-A0A564Y0A3-F1
#
_entry.id   AF-A0A564Y0A3-F1
#
_cell.length_a   1.000
_cell.length_b   1.000
_cell.length_c   1.000
_cell.angle_alpha   90.00
_cell.angle_beta   90.00
_cell.angle_gamma   90.00
#
_symmetry.space_group_name_H-M   'P 1'
#
loop_
_entity.id
_entity.type
_entity.pdbx_description
1 polymer ?
#
loop_
_entity_poly.entity_id
_entity_poly.type
_entity_poly.pdbx_seq_one_letter_code
_entity_poly.pdbx_strand_id
1 'polypeptide(L)'
;MTSWSDFMVPRKDDFSIFLRKYWDDLASVSSRSSVPVMVHCSAGVGRTGTFIAIDMLARYIRSLMLSAKQNGLMNGKDSEESILNEAIYANLTDSGKSILLQNRSTLAKCASNIDVFQTILWIRSQRMKAVEQDTQYIFIFDFLSYYIQHLTGEAEMFDDNV
;
A
#
# COMPACT_ATOMS: atom_id res chain seq x y z
N MET A 1 -14.90 6.32 5.93
CA MET A 1 -14.89 4.91 6.36
C MET A 1 -14.81 4.85 7.89
N THR A 2 -15.95 5.01 8.58
CA THR A 2 -16.02 4.96 10.06
C THR A 2 -16.45 3.58 10.59
N SER A 3 -16.77 2.63 9.70
CA SER A 3 -17.39 1.33 10.00
C SER A 3 -16.56 0.12 9.55
N TRP A 4 -15.24 0.11 9.81
CA TRP A 4 -14.43 -1.10 9.65
C TRP A 4 -14.56 -1.97 10.90
N SER A 5 -15.57 -2.84 10.95
CA SER A 5 -15.80 -3.76 12.06
C SER A 5 -14.57 -4.63 12.34
N ASP A 6 -14.31 -4.90 13.62
CA ASP A 6 -13.22 -5.80 14.01
C ASP A 6 -13.37 -7.17 13.34
N PHE A 7 -12.25 -7.74 12.89
CA PHE A 7 -12.14 -9.02 12.18
C PHE A 7 -12.79 -9.09 10.78
N MET A 8 -13.48 -8.04 10.34
CA MET A 8 -14.06 -7.95 9.01
C MET A 8 -13.16 -7.15 8.06
N VAL A 9 -13.56 -7.11 6.79
CA VAL A 9 -12.89 -6.35 5.73
C VAL A 9 -13.86 -5.30 5.17
N PRO A 10 -13.37 -4.12 4.76
CA PRO A 10 -14.22 -3.06 4.22
C PRO A 10 -14.65 -3.38 2.79
N ARG A 11 -15.66 -2.66 2.29
CA ARG A 11 -15.99 -2.69 0.85
C ARG A 11 -14.82 -2.07 0.06
N LYS A 12 -14.54 -2.64 -1.11
CA LYS A 12 -13.40 -2.23 -1.94
C LYS A 12 -13.51 -0.77 -2.38
N ASP A 13 -14.71 -0.32 -2.76
CA ASP A 13 -14.94 1.07 -3.18
C ASP A 13 -14.75 2.06 -2.02
N ASP A 14 -15.30 1.74 -0.84
CA ASP A 14 -15.13 2.57 0.36
C ASP A 14 -13.65 2.68 0.76
N PHE A 15 -12.92 1.57 0.67
CA PHE A 15 -11.50 1.54 0.96
C PHE A 15 -10.68 2.30 -0.09
N SER A 16 -11.05 2.22 -1.38
CA SER A 16 -10.36 2.94 -2.46
C SER A 16 -10.52 4.46 -2.32
N ILE A 17 -11.73 4.92 -1.97
CA ILE A 17 -12.01 6.33 -1.66
C ILE A 17 -11.20 6.79 -0.45
N PHE A 18 -11.18 5.98 0.61
CA PHE A 18 -10.39 6.27 1.81
C PHE A 18 -8.88 6.36 1.52
N LEU A 19 -8.33 5.39 0.78
CA LEU A 19 -6.92 5.34 0.44
C LEU A 19 -6.51 6.56 -0.41
N ARG A 20 -7.35 6.95 -1.36
CA ARG A 20 -7.13 8.17 -2.17
C ARG A 20 -7.11 9.42 -1.31
N LYS A 21 -8.12 9.59 -0.45
CA LYS A 21 -8.17 10.71 0.48
C LYS A 21 -6.96 10.76 1.41
N TYR A 22 -6.53 9.61 1.93
CA TYR A 22 -5.33 9.50 2.75
C TYR A 22 -4.08 10.00 2.02
N TRP A 23 -3.90 9.64 0.75
CA TRP A 23 -2.79 10.13 -0.05
C TRP A 23 -2.85 11.62 -0.33
N ASP A 24 -4.03 12.17 -0.61
CA ASP A 24 -4.23 13.61 -0.82
C ASP A 24 -3.88 14.40 0.45
N ASP A 25 -4.38 13.94 1.60
CA ASP A 25 -4.11 14.55 2.90
C ASP A 25 -2.60 14.44 3.23
N LEU A 26 -1.97 13.29 2.99
CA LEU A 26 -0.54 13.08 3.22
C LEU A 26 0.34 13.99 2.33
N ALA A 27 -0.03 14.17 1.06
CA ALA A 27 0.68 15.07 0.15
C ALA A 27 0.61 16.54 0.64
N SER A 28 -0.53 16.94 1.21
CA SER A 28 -0.68 18.28 1.77
C SER A 28 0.24 18.54 2.98
N VAL A 29 0.45 17.51 3.81
CA VAL A 29 1.24 17.58 5.05
C VAL A 29 2.74 17.42 4.81
N SER A 30 3.14 16.50 3.92
CA SER A 30 4.54 16.20 3.61
C SER A 30 5.31 17.40 2.99
N SER A 31 4.59 18.37 2.41
CA SER A 31 5.19 19.63 1.93
C SER A 31 5.96 20.43 2.99
N ARG A 32 5.75 20.15 4.28
CA ARG A 32 6.32 20.91 5.40
C ARG A 32 7.42 20.18 6.19
N SER A 33 7.45 18.84 6.19
CA SER A 33 8.46 18.00 6.84
C SER A 33 8.12 16.51 6.63
N SER A 34 9.14 15.64 6.51
CA SER A 34 8.97 14.19 6.51
C SER A 34 8.66 13.70 7.93
N VAL A 35 7.37 13.70 8.29
CA VAL A 35 6.89 13.23 9.60
C VAL A 35 6.28 11.85 9.41
N PRO A 36 6.66 10.86 10.23
CA PRO A 36 6.10 9.53 10.10
C PRO A 36 4.62 9.51 10.52
N VAL A 37 3.82 8.76 9.76
CA VAL A 37 2.39 8.52 9.97
C VAL A 37 2.21 7.44 11.03
N MET A 38 1.37 7.71 12.02
CA MET A 38 0.89 6.72 12.99
C MET A 38 -0.40 6.09 12.47
N VAL A 39 -0.43 4.76 12.36
CA VAL A 39 -1.65 4.00 12.06
C VAL A 39 -1.97 3.11 13.25
N HIS A 40 -3.22 3.12 13.72
CA HIS A 40 -3.67 2.23 14.78
C HIS A 40 -5.10 1.72 14.55
N CYS A 41 -5.45 0.65 15.25
CA CYS A 41 -6.82 0.17 15.42
C CYS A 41 -7.08 0.01 16.93
N SER A 42 -7.57 -1.14 17.39
CA SER A 42 -7.58 -1.48 18.82
C SER A 42 -6.20 -1.97 19.27
N ALA A 43 -5.87 -3.24 18.98
CA ALA A 43 -4.56 -3.83 19.31
C ALA A 43 -3.42 -3.37 18.37
N GLY A 44 -3.75 -2.68 17.27
CA GLY A 44 -2.77 -2.18 16.31
C GLY A 44 -2.11 -3.27 15.45
N VAL A 45 -2.75 -4.42 15.23
CA VAL A 45 -2.14 -5.56 14.50
C VAL A 45 -2.92 -5.96 13.24
N GLY A 46 -4.22 -6.29 13.35
CA GLY A 46 -5.03 -6.76 12.22
C GLY A 46 -5.27 -5.68 11.16
N ARG A 47 -6.25 -4.81 11.39
CA ARG A 47 -6.63 -3.70 10.47
C ARG A 47 -5.44 -2.77 10.15
N THR A 48 -4.60 -2.51 11.16
CA THR A 48 -3.37 -1.72 11.00
C THR A 48 -2.39 -2.39 10.02
N GLY A 49 -2.13 -3.68 10.17
CA GLY A 49 -1.27 -4.43 9.26
C GLY A 49 -1.86 -4.49 7.85
N THR A 50 -3.18 -4.69 7.72
CA THR A 50 -3.88 -4.73 6.43
C THR A 50 -3.74 -3.40 5.69
N PHE A 51 -3.98 -2.28 6.37
CA PHE A 51 -3.85 -0.96 5.76
C PHE A 51 -2.42 -0.70 5.29
N ILE A 52 -1.43 -0.94 6.16
CA ILE A 52 -0.01 -0.71 5.83
C ILE A 52 0.43 -1.56 4.64
N ALA A 53 0.03 -2.84 4.62
CA ALA A 53 0.35 -3.73 3.51
C ALA A 53 -0.23 -3.22 2.18
N ILE A 54 -1.50 -2.82 2.18
CA ILE A 54 -2.16 -2.31 0.98
C ILE A 54 -1.53 -1.00 0.52
N ASP A 55 -1.25 -0.05 1.42
CA ASP A 55 -0.60 1.22 1.05
C ASP A 55 0.76 0.97 0.38
N MET A 56 1.61 0.15 1.02
CA MET A 56 2.93 -0.20 0.49
C MET A 56 2.84 -0.80 -0.91
N LEU A 57 1.96 -1.79 -1.09
CA LEU A 57 1.80 -2.51 -2.36
C LEU A 57 1.15 -1.64 -3.43
N ALA A 58 0.14 -0.84 -3.09
CA ALA A 58 -0.53 0.05 -4.03
C ALA A 58 0.38 1.19 -4.52
N ARG A 59 1.22 1.76 -3.64
CA ARG A 59 2.27 2.72 -4.01
C ARG A 59 3.32 2.10 -4.92
N TYR A 60 3.74 0.87 -4.61
CA TYR A 60 4.68 0.12 -5.45
C TYR A 60 4.12 -0.13 -6.85
N ILE A 61 2.87 -0.60 -6.96
CA ILE A 61 2.17 -0.78 -8.24
C ILE A 61 2.09 0.54 -9.02
N ARG A 62 1.71 1.63 -8.36
CA ARG A 62 1.63 2.96 -9.00
C ARG A 62 2.99 3.41 -9.53
N SER A 63 4.07 3.20 -8.77
CA SER A 63 5.44 3.45 -9.21
C SER A 63 5.76 2.65 -10.47
N LEU A 64 5.55 1.33 -10.47
CA LEU A 64 5.82 0.48 -11.63
C LEU A 64 5.08 0.95 -12.89
N MET A 65 3.80 1.34 -12.76
CA MET A 65 2.99 1.83 -13.88
C MET A 65 3.49 3.17 -14.41
N LEU A 66 3.94 4.07 -13.54
CA LEU A 66 4.54 5.34 -13.95
C LEU A 66 5.89 5.11 -14.66
N SER A 67 6.74 4.23 -14.14
CA SER A 67 8.00 3.82 -14.75
C SER A 67 7.78 3.19 -16.14
N ALA A 68 6.77 2.32 -16.27
CA ALA A 68 6.41 1.70 -17.56
C ALA A 68 5.97 2.74 -18.60
N LYS A 69 5.20 3.76 -18.18
CA LYS A 69 4.78 4.87 -19.05
C LYS A 69 5.96 5.77 -19.45
N GLN A 70 6.93 5.98 -18.56
CA GLN A 70 8.13 6.79 -18.83
C GLN A 70 9.18 6.06 -19.67
N ASN A 71 9.27 4.72 -19.60
CA ASN A 71 10.17 3.94 -20.46
C ASN A 71 9.76 3.96 -21.95
N GLY A 72 8.56 4.45 -22.29
CA GLY A 72 8.16 4.81 -23.65
C GLY A 72 8.65 6.19 -24.12
N LEU A 73 9.20 7.02 -23.23
CA LEU A 73 9.64 8.39 -23.50
C LEU A 73 10.90 8.72 -22.66
N MET A 74 12.09 8.39 -23.17
CA MET A 74 13.39 8.57 -22.49
C MET A 74 13.63 10.00 -21.97
N ASN A 75 13.81 10.16 -20.65
CA ASN A 75 14.87 10.90 -19.92
C ASN A 75 14.36 11.42 -18.56
N GLY A 76 15.06 11.07 -17.48
CA GLY A 76 14.90 11.71 -16.17
C GLY A 76 15.34 10.80 -15.03
N LYS A 77 16.63 10.85 -14.67
CA LYS A 77 17.27 9.91 -13.74
C LYS A 77 17.10 10.24 -12.25
N ASP A 78 16.37 11.29 -11.88
CA ASP A 78 16.53 11.89 -10.55
C ASP A 78 15.26 11.97 -9.69
N SER A 79 14.10 11.43 -10.12
CA SER A 79 12.82 11.57 -9.38
C SER A 79 12.22 10.27 -8.83
N GLU A 80 12.58 9.09 -9.38
CA GLU A 80 12.04 7.80 -8.93
C GLU A 80 12.51 7.39 -7.53
N GLU A 81 13.69 7.82 -7.13
CA GLU A 81 14.30 7.45 -5.85
C GLU A 81 13.60 8.14 -4.64
N SER A 82 12.82 9.19 -4.87
CA SER A 82 12.21 9.99 -3.80
C SER A 82 10.89 9.42 -3.25
N ILE A 83 10.10 8.69 -4.04
CA ILE A 83 8.74 8.25 -3.61
C ILE A 83 8.80 6.95 -2.81
N LEU A 84 9.83 6.13 -3.04
CA LEU A 84 10.02 4.81 -2.42
C LEU A 84 10.96 4.84 -1.21
N ASN A 85 11.77 5.88 -1.05
CA ASN A 85 12.69 6.00 0.09
C ASN A 85 12.08 6.70 1.31
N GLU A 86 10.85 7.19 1.23
CA GLU A 86 10.23 7.80 2.39
C GLU A 86 9.65 6.71 3.28
N ALA A 87 10.27 6.55 4.43
CA ALA A 87 9.76 5.72 5.48
C ALA A 87 8.52 6.39 6.05
N ILE A 88 7.33 5.83 5.78
CA ILE A 88 6.05 6.51 6.03
C ILE A 88 5.50 6.21 7.41
N TYR A 89 5.80 5.05 8.03
CA TYR A 89 5.05 4.59 9.21
C TYR A 89 5.89 4.52 10.49
N ALA A 90 5.49 5.26 11.54
CA ALA A 90 6.16 5.28 12.84
C ALA A 90 6.00 3.97 13.63
N ASN A 91 4.89 3.26 13.40
CA ASN A 91 4.47 2.10 14.19
C ASN A 91 5.13 0.77 13.77
N LEU A 92 6.09 0.81 12.85
CA LEU A 92 6.87 -0.34 12.39
C LEU A 92 8.23 -0.47 13.09
N THR A 93 8.58 0.39 14.05
CA THR A 93 9.77 0.18 14.89
C THR A 93 9.47 0.42 16.35
N ASP A 94 10.13 -0.35 17.22
CA ASP A 94 10.17 -0.10 18.66
C ASP A 94 10.92 1.20 19.02
N SER A 95 11.69 1.74 18.07
CA SER A 95 12.49 2.96 18.24
C SER A 95 11.81 4.25 17.75
N GLY A 96 10.62 4.15 17.13
CA GLY A 96 9.95 5.28 16.47
C GLY A 96 10.72 5.86 15.27
N LYS A 97 11.83 5.23 14.86
CA LYS A 97 12.58 5.60 13.66
C LYS A 97 11.93 4.98 12.44
N SER A 98 11.82 5.77 11.39
CA SER A 98 11.16 5.38 10.16
C SER A 98 12.04 4.39 9.36
N ILE A 99 11.50 3.23 8.97
CA ILE A 99 12.22 2.21 8.19
C ILE A 99 12.08 2.48 6.69
N LEU A 100 13.22 2.58 6.01
CA LEU A 100 13.29 2.64 4.55
C LEU A 100 12.60 1.41 3.94
N LEU A 101 11.74 1.60 2.93
CA LEU A 101 11.13 0.52 2.13
C LEU A 101 12.17 -0.20 1.25
N GLN A 102 13.41 -0.34 1.72
CA GLN A 102 14.51 -1.00 1.05
C GLN A 102 14.47 -2.50 1.33
N ASN A 103 13.47 -3.15 0.77
CA ASN A 103 13.59 -4.57 0.45
C ASN A 103 13.42 -4.75 -1.07
N ARG A 104 14.36 -4.12 -1.78
CA ARG A 104 14.49 -4.23 -3.24
C ARG A 104 14.81 -5.68 -3.65
N SER A 105 15.43 -6.52 -2.81
CA SER A 105 15.81 -7.90 -3.19
C SER A 105 14.66 -8.90 -3.24
N THR A 106 13.60 -8.71 -2.43
CA THR A 106 12.39 -9.56 -2.46
C THR A 106 11.36 -9.08 -3.49
N LEU A 107 11.28 -7.78 -3.78
CA LEU A 107 10.37 -7.22 -4.80
C LEU A 107 10.97 -7.20 -6.22
N ALA A 108 12.30 -7.16 -6.39
CA ALA A 108 12.92 -7.01 -7.72
C ALA A 108 13.24 -8.33 -8.45
N LYS A 109 12.85 -9.51 -7.93
CA LYS A 109 13.23 -10.77 -8.58
C LYS A 109 12.54 -11.01 -9.94
N CYS A 110 11.42 -10.32 -10.20
CA CYS A 110 10.88 -10.08 -11.53
C CYS A 110 10.18 -8.72 -11.51
N ALA A 111 10.54 -7.79 -12.39
CA ALA A 111 9.92 -6.45 -12.47
C ALA A 111 8.40 -6.46 -12.73
N SER A 112 7.80 -7.64 -12.94
CA SER A 112 6.38 -7.87 -13.20
C SER A 112 5.62 -8.51 -12.03
N ASN A 113 6.25 -8.85 -10.90
CA ASN A 113 5.62 -9.67 -9.87
C ASN A 113 5.44 -8.91 -8.55
N ILE A 114 4.23 -8.95 -8.00
CA ILE A 114 3.88 -8.37 -6.70
C ILE A 114 3.86 -9.51 -5.67
N ASP A 115 4.79 -9.49 -4.71
CA ASP A 115 4.89 -10.53 -3.68
C ASP A 115 4.22 -10.10 -2.37
N VAL A 116 2.90 -10.36 -2.28
CA VAL A 116 2.10 -10.07 -1.08
C VAL A 116 2.62 -10.84 0.13
N PHE A 117 3.04 -12.10 -0.04
CA PHE A 117 3.49 -12.95 1.06
C PHE A 117 4.74 -12.37 1.73
N GLN A 118 5.75 -12.00 0.94
CA GLN A 118 6.98 -11.41 1.47
C GLN A 118 6.72 -10.05 2.12
N THR A 119 5.82 -9.24 1.57
CA THR A 119 5.42 -7.98 2.22
C THR A 119 4.81 -8.25 3.60
N ILE A 120 3.91 -9.22 3.74
CA ILE A 120 3.31 -9.53 5.05
C ILE A 120 4.34 -10.14 6.00
N LEU A 121 5.20 -11.03 5.52
CA LEU A 121 6.28 -11.60 6.33
C LEU A 121 7.21 -10.51 6.86
N TRP A 122 7.55 -9.53 6.02
CA TRP A 122 8.33 -8.38 6.43
C TRP A 122 7.61 -7.51 7.46
N ILE A 123 6.33 -7.17 7.26
CA ILE A 123 5.56 -6.41 8.26
C ILE A 123 5.50 -7.17 9.59
N ARG A 124 5.32 -8.51 9.55
CA ARG A 124 5.30 -9.36 10.75
C ARG A 124 6.65 -9.44 11.47
N SER A 125 7.77 -9.26 10.76
CA SER A 125 9.10 -9.15 11.38
C SER A 125 9.25 -7.89 12.23
N GLN A 126 8.50 -6.83 11.89
CA GLN A 126 8.50 -5.55 12.60
C GLN A 126 7.44 -5.50 13.70
N ARG A 127 6.27 -6.10 13.47
CA ARG A 127 5.17 -6.15 14.44
C ARG A 127 4.46 -7.48 14.40
N MET A 128 4.60 -8.25 15.48
CA MET A 128 4.01 -9.57 15.63
C MET A 128 2.48 -9.52 15.40
N LYS A 129 1.95 -10.56 14.74
CA LYS A 129 0.52 -10.73 14.41
C LYS A 129 -0.07 -9.69 13.46
N ALA A 130 0.75 -8.91 12.74
CA ALA A 130 0.24 -8.03 11.68
C ALA A 130 -0.55 -8.83 10.63
N VAL A 131 -1.71 -8.29 10.21
CA VAL A 131 -2.70 -9.01 9.39
C VAL A 131 -3.11 -10.30 10.09
N GLU A 132 -3.96 -10.18 11.10
CA GLU A 132 -4.23 -11.23 12.07
C GLU A 132 -5.14 -12.33 11.50
N GLN A 133 -6.14 -11.94 10.70
CA GLN A 133 -7.14 -12.86 10.16
C GLN A 133 -6.83 -13.27 8.71
N ASP A 134 -7.28 -14.45 8.32
CA ASP A 134 -7.22 -14.94 6.94
C ASP A 134 -8.06 -14.08 5.99
N THR A 135 -9.23 -13.63 6.41
CA THR A 135 -10.10 -12.70 5.66
C THR A 135 -9.36 -11.41 5.30
N GLN A 136 -8.57 -10.88 6.24
CA GLN A 136 -7.74 -9.69 6.01
C GLN A 136 -6.62 -9.96 5.01
N TYR A 137 -6.04 -11.16 5.03
CA TYR A 137 -5.01 -11.57 4.08
C TYR A 137 -5.59 -11.74 2.66
N ILE A 138 -6.73 -12.43 2.54
CA ILE A 138 -7.48 -12.59 1.28
C ILE A 138 -7.87 -11.22 0.71
N PHE A 139 -8.37 -10.32 1.57
CA PHE A 139 -8.76 -8.99 1.15
C PHE A 139 -7.61 -8.17 0.55
N ILE A 140 -6.37 -8.38 0.99
CA ILE A 140 -5.22 -7.71 0.36
C ILE A 140 -5.11 -8.12 -1.12
N PHE A 141 -5.23 -9.42 -1.44
CA PHE A 141 -5.24 -9.87 -2.84
C PHE A 141 -6.44 -9.32 -3.60
N ASP A 142 -7.63 -9.43 -3.03
CA ASP A 142 -8.87 -8.99 -3.66
C ASP A 142 -8.89 -7.50 -3.96
N PHE A 143 -8.31 -6.69 -3.05
CA PHE A 143 -8.22 -5.25 -3.20
C PHE A 143 -7.14 -4.86 -4.20
N LEU A 144 -5.97 -5.50 -4.18
CA LEU A 144 -4.92 -5.21 -5.17
C LEU A 144 -5.34 -5.57 -6.59
N SER A 145 -6.05 -6.68 -6.77
CA SER A 145 -6.65 -7.06 -8.06
C SER A 145 -7.66 -6.00 -8.52
N TYR A 146 -8.60 -5.62 -7.66
CA TYR A 146 -9.54 -4.53 -7.92
C TYR A 146 -8.81 -3.22 -8.28
N TYR A 147 -7.76 -2.87 -7.53
CA TYR A 147 -7.01 -1.63 -7.73
C TYR A 147 -6.28 -1.62 -9.07
N ILE A 148 -5.66 -2.74 -9.48
CA ILE A 148 -4.99 -2.85 -10.79
C ILE A 148 -6.01 -2.72 -11.93
N GLN A 149 -7.16 -3.38 -11.85
CA GLN A 149 -8.23 -3.27 -12.87
C GLN A 149 -8.73 -1.83 -13.06
N HIS A 150 -8.87 -1.09 -11.96
CA HIS A 150 -9.27 0.32 -12.01
C HIS A 150 -8.16 1.22 -12.55
N LEU A 151 -6.89 0.85 -12.37
CA LEU A 151 -5.76 1.58 -12.96
C LEU A 151 -5.58 1.31 -14.46
N THR A 152 -5.88 0.11 -14.94
CA THR A 152 -5.78 -0.27 -16.37
C THR A 152 -6.99 0.18 -17.19
N GLY A 153 -8.07 0.62 -16.54
CA GLY A 153 -9.32 1.01 -17.22
C GLY A 153 -10.20 -0.17 -17.62
N GLU A 154 -9.90 -1.38 -17.13
CA GLU A 154 -10.69 -2.59 -17.39
C GLU A 154 -12.01 -2.64 -16.58
N ALA A 155 -12.16 -1.75 -15.59
CA ALA A 155 -13.35 -1.70 -14.73
C ALA A 155 -14.64 -1.28 -15.45
N GLU A 156 -14.57 -0.60 -16.60
CA GLU A 156 -15.75 -0.20 -17.37
C GLU A 156 -16.37 -1.34 -18.22
N MET A 157 -15.77 -2.53 -18.27
CA MET A 157 -16.31 -3.65 -19.10
C MET A 157 -17.30 -4.57 -18.40
N PHE A 158 -17.56 -4.41 -17.10
CA PHE A 158 -18.37 -5.37 -16.32
C PHE A 158 -19.63 -4.78 -15.67
N ASP A 159 -19.92 -3.48 -15.84
CA ASP A 159 -21.08 -2.84 -15.19
C ASP A 159 -22.32 -2.68 -16.12
N ASP A 160 -22.23 -3.08 -17.39
CA ASP A 160 -23.33 -2.97 -18.38
C ASP A 160 -24.18 -4.25 -18.53
N ASN A 161 -24.13 -5.20 -17.58
CA ASN A 161 -24.90 -6.45 -17.66
C ASN A 161 -25.65 -6.83 -16.38
N VAL A 162 -26.41 -5.91 -15.78
CA VAL A 162 -27.56 -6.24 -14.91
C VAL A 162 -28.73 -5.29 -15.16
#